data_AF-A0A520PE24-F1
#
_entry.id   AF-A0A520PE24-F1
#
_cell.length_a   1.000
_cell.length_b   1.000
_cell.length_c   1.000
_cell.angle_alpha   90.00
_cell.angle_beta   90.00
_cell.angle_gamma   90.00
#
_symmetry.space_group_name_H-M   'P 1'
#
loop_
_entity.id
_entity.type
_entity.pdbx_description
1 polymer ?
#
loop_
_entity_poly.entity_id
_entity_poly.type
_entity_poly.pdbx_seq_one_letter_code
_entity_poly.pdbx_strand_id
1 'polypeptide(L)'
;YQQTFTHLKISAPEELINWIYNPDRNNREISQMAPLVLACAAAGDLEAHRIVEDGAEHLYQQYLSVVKRLDFANPPVMFAGGLLSSDTLLRRLLMQKIGLEKVPAPMYSPLEGAALMANIS
;
A
#
# COMPACT_ATOMS: atom_id res chain seq x y z
N TYR A 1 13.95 -13.81 -9.03
CA TYR A 1 14.64 -13.00 -10.07
C TYR A 1 13.99 -13.08 -11.45
N GLN A 2 13.69 -14.26 -12.01
CA GLN A 2 13.14 -14.40 -13.37
C GLN A 2 11.86 -13.58 -13.60
N GLN A 3 10.90 -13.62 -12.67
CA GLN A 3 9.66 -12.84 -12.76
C GLN A 3 9.91 -11.32 -12.79
N THR A 4 10.84 -10.82 -11.98
CA THR A 4 11.27 -9.41 -11.99
C THR A 4 11.87 -9.02 -13.34
N PHE A 5 12.75 -9.84 -13.89
CA PHE A 5 13.40 -9.57 -15.16
C PHE A 5 12.40 -9.54 -16.31
N THR A 6 11.48 -10.52 -16.34
CA THR A 6 10.39 -10.57 -17.32
C THR A 6 9.49 -9.34 -17.21
N HIS A 7 9.11 -8.92 -15.99
CA HIS A 7 8.25 -7.76 -15.81
C HIS A 7 8.94 -6.45 -16.25
N LEU A 8 10.21 -6.29 -15.90
CA LEU A 8 11.01 -5.11 -16.24
C LEU A 8 11.56 -5.14 -17.67
N LYS A 9 11.38 -6.25 -18.40
CA LYS A 9 11.94 -6.50 -19.74
C LYS A 9 13.46 -6.32 -19.80
N ILE A 10 14.14 -6.78 -18.76
CA ILE A 10 15.60 -6.78 -18.66
C ILE A 10 16.16 -8.19 -18.79
N SER A 11 17.37 -8.30 -19.33
CA SER A 11 17.98 -9.59 -19.66
C SER A 11 19.20 -9.93 -18.81
N ALA A 12 19.78 -8.96 -18.10
CA ALA A 12 20.97 -9.12 -17.29
C ALA A 12 20.88 -8.42 -15.93
N PRO A 13 21.52 -8.92 -14.86
CA PRO A 13 21.51 -8.29 -13.54
C PRO A 13 22.02 -6.84 -13.52
N GLU A 14 22.97 -6.49 -14.37
CA GLU A 14 23.52 -5.13 -14.48
C GLU A 14 22.44 -4.13 -14.94
N GLU A 15 21.51 -4.59 -15.80
CA GLU A 15 20.37 -3.79 -16.24
C GLU A 15 19.41 -3.49 -15.09
N LEU A 16 19.28 -4.38 -14.09
CA LEU A 16 18.47 -4.12 -12.90
C LEU A 16 19.08 -2.98 -12.06
N ILE A 17 20.40 -2.95 -11.92
CA ILE A 17 21.10 -1.87 -11.20
C ILE A 17 20.86 -0.54 -11.94
N ASN A 18 21.08 -0.52 -13.25
CA ASN A 18 20.82 0.65 -14.09
C ASN A 18 19.35 1.07 -14.05
N TRP A 19 18.43 0.10 -13.94
CA TRP A 19 17.01 0.35 -13.73
C TRP A 19 16.85 1.05 -12.37
N ILE A 20 17.20 0.44 -11.25
CA ILE A 20 16.96 1.00 -9.91
C ILE A 20 17.56 2.41 -9.72
N TYR A 21 18.78 2.65 -10.20
CA TYR A 21 19.54 3.89 -9.93
C TYR A 21 19.45 4.96 -11.03
N ASN A 22 18.55 4.81 -12.00
CA ASN A 22 18.37 5.84 -13.02
C ASN A 22 17.89 7.17 -12.36
N PRO A 23 18.56 8.32 -12.59
CA PRO A 23 18.17 9.59 -11.99
C PRO A 23 16.80 10.11 -12.44
N ASP A 24 16.33 9.70 -13.62
CA ASP A 24 15.00 10.04 -14.13
C ASP A 24 13.89 9.16 -13.53
N ARG A 25 14.27 8.15 -12.72
CA ARG A 25 13.31 7.27 -12.04
C ARG A 25 12.44 8.08 -11.10
N ASN A 26 11.14 7.82 -11.16
CA ASN A 26 10.23 8.32 -10.14
C ASN A 26 9.53 7.20 -9.36
N ASN A 27 8.92 7.59 -8.24
CA ASN A 27 8.23 6.66 -7.35
C ASN A 27 7.05 5.93 -8.01
N ARG A 28 6.48 6.46 -9.09
CA ARG A 28 5.38 5.80 -9.81
C ARG A 28 5.88 4.58 -10.58
N GLU A 29 7.06 4.64 -11.20
CA GLU A 29 7.63 3.50 -11.91
C GLU A 29 8.02 2.37 -10.95
N ILE A 30 8.55 2.73 -9.77
CA ILE A 30 8.83 1.75 -8.72
C ILE A 30 7.53 1.13 -8.19
N SER A 31 6.49 1.93 -7.94
CA SER A 31 5.23 1.44 -7.39
C SER A 31 4.47 0.49 -8.34
N GLN A 32 4.75 0.53 -9.64
CA GLN A 32 4.24 -0.45 -10.61
C GLN A 32 4.72 -1.88 -10.34
N MET A 33 5.75 -2.07 -9.49
CA MET A 33 6.16 -3.40 -9.01
C MET A 33 5.19 -4.02 -8.00
N ALA A 34 4.34 -3.23 -7.35
CA ALA A 34 3.49 -3.71 -6.26
C ALA A 34 2.59 -4.90 -6.64
N PRO A 35 1.93 -4.95 -7.82
CA PRO A 35 1.15 -6.12 -8.23
C PRO A 35 2.00 -7.38 -8.37
N LEU A 36 3.24 -7.26 -8.87
CA LEU A 36 4.15 -8.40 -8.98
C LEU A 36 4.54 -8.93 -7.60
N VAL A 37 4.93 -8.04 -6.68
CA VAL A 37 5.27 -8.39 -5.31
C VAL A 37 4.10 -9.10 -4.63
N LEU A 38 2.88 -8.57 -4.75
CA LEU A 38 1.69 -9.19 -4.18
C LEU A 38 1.41 -10.58 -4.78
N ALA A 39 1.60 -10.75 -6.09
CA ALA A 39 1.42 -12.03 -6.75
C ALA A 39 2.46 -13.08 -6.30
N CYS A 40 3.73 -12.69 -6.18
CA CYS A 40 4.79 -13.54 -5.66
C CYS A 40 4.53 -13.95 -4.20
N ALA A 41 4.12 -12.99 -3.35
CA ALA A 41 3.77 -13.27 -1.96
C ALA A 41 2.61 -14.26 -1.85
N ALA A 42 1.56 -14.10 -2.68
CA ALA A 42 0.44 -15.03 -2.75
C ALA A 42 0.84 -16.44 -3.24
N ALA A 43 1.89 -16.53 -4.06
CA ALA A 43 2.47 -17.79 -4.53
C ALA A 43 3.43 -18.44 -3.52
N GLY A 44 3.64 -17.84 -2.34
CA GLY A 44 4.49 -18.38 -1.27
C GLY A 44 5.96 -17.93 -1.31
N ASP A 45 6.30 -16.92 -2.11
CA ASP A 45 7.63 -16.30 -2.07
C ASP A 45 7.82 -15.55 -0.74
N LEU A 46 8.76 -16.03 0.08
CA LEU A 46 9.01 -15.50 1.42
C LEU A 46 9.56 -14.08 1.42
N GLU A 47 10.39 -13.71 0.44
CA GLU A 47 10.92 -12.34 0.35
C GLU A 47 9.84 -11.37 -0.10
N ALA A 48 9.01 -11.78 -1.05
CA ALA A 48 7.84 -10.98 -1.44
C ALA A 48 6.86 -10.81 -0.28
N HIS A 49 6.64 -11.87 0.51
CA HIS A 49 5.82 -11.79 1.72
C HIS A 49 6.41 -10.80 2.73
N ARG A 50 7.72 -10.89 2.99
CA ARG A 50 8.45 -9.98 3.88
C ARG A 50 8.34 -8.52 3.44
N ILE A 51 8.46 -8.24 2.14
CA ILE A 51 8.27 -6.88 1.59
C ILE A 51 6.86 -6.34 1.91
N VAL A 52 5.82 -7.17 1.78
CA VAL A 52 4.45 -6.76 2.08
C VAL A 52 4.23 -6.57 3.59
N GLU A 53 4.83 -7.41 4.42
CA GLU A 53 4.82 -7.26 5.88
C GLU A 53 5.52 -5.98 6.34
N ASP A 54 6.72 -5.71 5.81
CA ASP A 54 7.48 -4.48 6.09
C ASP A 54 6.66 -3.25 5.67
N GLY A 55 5.98 -3.31 4.52
CA GLY A 55 5.06 -2.27 4.07
C GLY A 55 3.88 -2.04 5.04
N ALA A 56 3.26 -3.12 5.52
CA ALA A 56 2.18 -3.04 6.50
C ALA A 56 2.67 -2.48 7.84
N GLU A 57 3.87 -2.85 8.27
CA GLU A 57 4.49 -2.34 9.49
C GLU A 57 4.78 -0.83 9.40
N HIS A 58 5.35 -0.36 8.29
CA HIS A 58 5.60 1.08 8.09
C HIS A 58 4.30 1.90 8.13
N LEU A 59 3.23 1.43 7.47
CA LEU A 59 1.92 2.08 7.51
C LEU A 59 1.34 2.09 8.94
N TYR A 60 1.51 0.99 9.68
CA TYR A 60 1.05 0.91 11.06
C TYR A 60 1.81 1.86 11.99
N GLN A 61 3.13 2.01 11.82
CA GLN A 61 3.91 2.98 12.58
C GLN A 61 3.51 4.43 12.28
N GLN A 62 3.14 4.74 11.03
CA GLN A 62 2.57 6.04 10.67
C GLN A 62 1.23 6.27 11.38
N TYR A 63 0.34 5.28 11.38
CA TYR A 63 -0.92 5.32 12.13
C TYR A 63 -0.68 5.58 13.62
N LEU A 64 0.19 4.80 14.27
CA LEU A 64 0.52 4.96 15.69
C LEU A 64 1.11 6.33 16.01
N SER A 65 1.91 6.88 15.11
CA SER A 65 2.51 8.21 15.29
C SER A 65 1.43 9.30 15.35
N VAL A 66 0.39 9.21 14.51
CA VAL A 66 -0.75 10.13 14.53
C VAL A 66 -1.60 9.93 15.78
N VAL A 67 -1.92 8.67 16.12
CA VAL A 67 -2.70 8.32 17.33
C VAL A 67 -2.05 8.92 18.58
N LYS A 68 -0.75 8.69 18.75
CA LYS A 68 0.03 9.19 19.91
C LYS A 68 0.11 10.70 19.94
N ARG A 69 0.36 11.35 18.80
CA ARG A 69 0.51 12.80 18.72
C ARG A 69 -0.78 13.55 19.05
N LEU A 70 -1.93 12.97 18.71
CA LEU A 70 -3.24 13.56 18.91
C LEU A 70 -3.95 13.09 20.19
N ASP A 71 -3.34 12.18 20.96
CA ASP A 71 -3.98 11.48 22.09
C ASP A 71 -5.37 10.91 21.71
N PHE A 72 -5.45 10.34 20.50
CA PHE A 72 -6.72 10.00 19.89
C PHE A 72 -7.17 8.62 20.34
N ALA A 73 -8.12 8.55 21.27
CA ALA A 73 -8.78 7.30 21.65
C ALA A 73 -9.70 6.81 20.50
N ASN A 74 -9.45 5.60 20.00
CA ASN A 74 -10.23 4.93 18.94
C ASN A 74 -10.44 5.80 17.68
N PRO A 75 -9.36 6.21 16.99
CA PRO A 75 -9.49 7.10 15.84
C PRO A 75 -10.20 6.38 14.69
N PRO A 76 -11.09 7.07 13.96
CA PRO A 76 -11.63 6.53 12.72
C PRO A 76 -10.49 6.34 11.72
N VAL A 77 -10.47 5.18 11.05
CA VAL A 77 -9.50 4.85 10.02
C VAL A 77 -10.22 4.79 8.68
N MET A 78 -9.61 5.31 7.63
CA MET A 78 -10.07 5.12 6.26
C MET A 78 -8.90 4.72 5.38
N PHE A 79 -9.13 3.77 4.47
CA PHE A 79 -8.13 3.31 3.53
C PHE A 79 -8.29 4.02 2.18
N ALA A 80 -7.15 4.48 1.64
CA ALA A 80 -7.07 5.14 0.36
C ALA A 80 -5.93 4.57 -0.48
N GLY A 81 -6.05 4.70 -1.81
CA GLY A 81 -5.09 4.17 -2.77
C GLY A 81 -5.34 2.71 -3.16
N GLY A 82 -4.97 2.35 -4.39
CA GLY A 82 -5.38 1.08 -5.02
C GLY A 82 -5.01 -0.19 -4.25
N LEU A 83 -3.90 -0.16 -3.51
CA LEU A 83 -3.43 -1.32 -2.72
C LEU A 83 -4.27 -1.56 -1.46
N LEU A 84 -4.82 -0.51 -0.84
CA LEU A 84 -5.63 -0.62 0.38
C LEU A 84 -7.14 -0.62 0.09
N SER A 85 -7.56 -0.17 -1.09
CA SER A 85 -8.96 -0.24 -1.52
C SER A 85 -9.38 -1.64 -2.00
N SER A 86 -8.44 -2.46 -2.49
CA SER A 86 -8.69 -3.84 -2.95
C SER A 86 -8.34 -4.88 -1.89
N ASP A 87 -8.79 -6.14 -2.05
CA ASP A 87 -8.43 -7.24 -1.14
C ASP A 87 -7.00 -7.73 -1.36
N THR A 88 -6.06 -7.02 -0.77
CA THR A 88 -4.63 -7.35 -0.85
C THR A 88 -4.12 -7.92 0.47
N LEU A 89 -3.01 -8.66 0.40
CA LEU A 89 -2.27 -9.08 1.60
C LEU A 89 -1.88 -7.86 2.47
N LEU A 90 -1.41 -6.77 1.84
CA LEU A 90 -1.07 -5.53 2.53
C LEU A 90 -2.24 -5.00 3.38
N ARG A 91 -3.45 -4.93 2.80
CA ARG A 91 -4.64 -4.45 3.51
C ARG A 91 -4.96 -5.33 4.71
N ARG A 92 -4.97 -6.65 4.52
CA ARG A 92 -5.31 -7.62 5.59
C ARG A 92 -4.32 -7.53 6.76
N LEU A 93 -3.02 -7.46 6.46
CA LEU A 93 -1.98 -7.30 7.49
C LEU A 93 -2.12 -5.97 8.24
N LEU A 94 -2.38 -4.86 7.54
CA LEU A 94 -2.59 -3.57 8.19
C LEU A 94 -3.83 -3.57 9.08
N MET A 95 -4.95 -4.15 8.61
CA MET A 95 -6.16 -4.31 9.42
C MET A 95 -5.88 -5.10 10.70
N GLN A 96 -5.15 -6.22 10.60
CA GLN A 96 -4.77 -7.03 11.75
C GLN A 96 -3.92 -6.23 12.75
N LYS A 97 -2.93 -5.46 12.27
CA LYS A 97 -2.07 -4.62 13.13
C LYS A 97 -2.84 -3.52 13.86
N ILE A 98 -3.82 -2.91 13.19
CA ILE A 98 -4.68 -1.88 13.78
C ILE A 98 -5.75 -2.50 14.71
N GLY A 99 -6.16 -3.74 14.48
CA GLY A 99 -7.27 -4.38 15.18
C GLY A 99 -8.64 -4.10 14.53
N LEU A 100 -8.68 -3.91 13.21
CA LEU A 100 -9.92 -3.68 12.47
C LEU A 100 -10.59 -5.01 12.09
N GLU A 101 -11.82 -5.22 12.54
CA GLU A 101 -12.61 -6.41 12.19
C GLU A 101 -13.25 -6.33 10.80
N LYS A 102 -13.51 -5.11 10.31
CA LYS A 102 -14.19 -4.84 9.04
C LYS A 102 -13.39 -3.82 8.24
N VAL A 103 -13.46 -3.95 6.91
CA VAL A 103 -12.86 -2.98 6.00
C VAL A 103 -13.53 -1.62 6.25
N PRO A 104 -12.76 -0.54 6.52
CA PRO A 104 -13.35 0.77 6.70
C PRO A 104 -14.12 1.22 5.46
N ALA A 105 -15.33 1.71 5.68
CA ALA A 105 -16.21 2.22 4.64
C ALA A 105 -16.54 3.69 4.95
N PRO A 106 -16.64 4.55 3.92
CA PRO A 106 -17.03 5.93 4.13
C PRO A 106 -18.50 5.99 4.56
N MET A 107 -18.82 6.94 5.44
CA MET A 107 -20.21 7.17 5.86
C MET A 107 -21.09 7.70 4.71
N TYR A 108 -20.48 8.41 3.76
CA TYR A 108 -21.14 8.99 2.60
C TYR A 108 -20.44 8.55 1.31
N SER A 109 -21.19 8.42 0.22
CA SER A 109 -20.60 8.26 -1.11
C SER A 109 -19.80 9.52 -1.50
N PRO A 110 -18.86 9.43 -2.46
CA PRO A 110 -18.13 10.60 -2.95
C PRO A 110 -19.04 11.73 -3.47
N LEU A 111 -20.18 11.37 -4.08
CA LEU A 111 -21.17 12.33 -4.58
C LEU A 111 -21.88 13.05 -3.44
N GLU A 112 -22.34 12.31 -2.43
CA GLU A 112 -22.99 12.88 -1.24
C GLU A 112 -22.03 13.76 -0.45
N GLY A 113 -20.76 13.35 -0.32
CA GLY A 113 -19.71 14.16 0.30
C GLY A 113 -19.47 15.49 -0.43
N ALA A 114 -19.44 15.45 -1.77
CA ALA A 114 -19.30 16.67 -2.57
C ALA A 114 -20.51 17.62 -2.42
N ALA A 115 -21.73 17.06 -2.42
CA ALA A 115 -22.96 17.83 -2.22
C ALA A 115 -23.01 18.46 -0.81
N LEU A 116 -22.58 17.72 0.23
CA LEU A 116 -22.49 18.23 1.60
C LEU A 116 -21.50 19.39 1.69
N MET A 117 -20.30 19.25 1.10
CA MET A 117 -19.27 20.30 1.08
C MET A 117 -19.76 21.58 0.37
N ALA A 118 -20.52 21.44 -0.72
CA ALA A 118 -21.08 22.58 -1.46
C ALA A 118 -22.17 23.33 -0.67
N ASN A 119 -22.86 22.65 0.26
CA ASN A 119 -23.93 23.26 1.06
C ASN A 119 -23.44 23.93 2.35
N ILE A 120 -22.21 23.63 2.79
CA ILE A 120 -21.57 24.26 3.96
C ILE A 120 -20.54 25.34 3.58
N SER A 121 -20.35 25.59 2.28
CA SER A 121 -19.49 26.64 1.72
C SER A 121 -20.29 27.90 1.41
#